data_AF-A0A314ZDD1-F1
#
_entry.id   AF-A0A314ZDD1-F1
#
_cell.length_a   1.000
_cell.length_b   1.000
_cell.length_c   1.000
_cell.angle_alpha   90.00
_cell.angle_beta   90.00
_cell.angle_gamma   90.00
#
_symmetry.space_group_name_H-M   'P 1'
#
loop_
_entity.id
_entity.type
_entity.pdbx_description
1 polymer ?
#
loop_
_entity_poly.entity_id
_entity_poly.type
_entity_poly.pdbx_seq_one_letter_code
_entity_poly.pdbx_strand_id
1 'polypeptide(L)'
;MIFLGGRDDREALTFAKRVTKDPGSFSLTVVRLDAEDGKTMNDWEKVLDNEVLKEFKQKSVANAHVTYVEETAKDAVQTTRILRSIMNEFELIIVGRRNGMDSPQTLGFSEWSEFPELGVIGDLLVSSDFDCNASIFVVQQQQQLKGTNGFKL
;
A
#
# COMPACT_ATOMS: atom_id res chain seq x y z
N MET A 1 -3.15 -5.89 3.44
CA MET A 1 -2.82 -4.48 3.17
C MET A 1 -1.35 -4.40 2.78
N ILE A 2 -1.05 -3.93 1.57
CA ILE A 2 0.33 -3.75 1.10
C ILE A 2 0.70 -2.27 1.29
N PHE A 3 1.81 -2.01 1.99
CA PHE A 3 2.25 -0.67 2.39
C PHE A 3 3.67 -0.40 1.88
N LEU A 4 3.81 0.53 0.95
CA LEU A 4 5.07 1.01 0.37
C LEU A 4 5.42 2.43 0.85
N GLY A 5 4.57 3.05 1.68
CA GLY A 5 4.79 4.36 2.30
C GLY A 5 4.15 5.55 1.58
N GLY A 6 3.89 6.63 2.29
CA GLY A 6 3.33 7.84 1.70
C GLY A 6 1.83 8.01 1.92
N ARG A 7 1.27 9.06 1.32
CA ARG A 7 -0.04 9.59 1.73
C ARG A 7 -1.20 8.62 1.49
N ASP A 8 -1.26 8.01 0.31
CA ASP A 8 -2.33 7.08 -0.06
C ASP A 8 -2.28 5.80 0.78
N ASP A 9 -1.09 5.25 0.99
CA ASP A 9 -0.90 4.03 1.79
C ASP A 9 -1.27 4.24 3.27
N ARG A 10 -1.00 5.44 3.82
CA ARG A 10 -1.42 5.81 5.18
C ARG A 10 -2.95 5.90 5.31
N GLU A 11 -3.63 6.40 4.28
CA GLU A 11 -5.09 6.42 4.24
C GLU A 11 -5.69 5.02 4.07
N ALA A 12 -5.10 4.23 3.17
CA ALA A 12 -5.43 2.82 2.97
C ALA A 12 -5.28 2.01 4.27
N LEU A 13 -4.21 2.23 5.02
CA LEU A 13 -3.97 1.60 6.33
C LEU A 13 -5.02 2.03 7.37
N THR A 14 -5.41 3.31 7.37
CA THR A 14 -6.47 3.82 8.24
C THR A 14 -7.82 3.18 7.92
N PHE A 15 -8.12 2.98 6.63
CA PHE A 15 -9.29 2.26 6.19
C PHE A 15 -9.25 0.79 6.62
N ALA A 16 -8.15 0.09 6.34
CA ALA A 16 -7.96 -1.32 6.71
C ALA A 16 -8.17 -1.53 8.22
N LYS A 17 -7.58 -0.65 9.04
CA LYS A 17 -7.78 -0.65 10.50
C LYS A 17 -9.24 -0.55 10.89
N ARG A 18 -10.01 0.31 10.20
CA ARG A 18 -11.43 0.54 10.49
C ARG A 18 -12.27 -0.69 10.15
N VAL A 19 -11.98 -1.35 9.02
CA VAL A 19 -12.66 -2.58 8.61
C VAL A 19 -12.43 -3.71 9.61
N THR A 20 -11.27 -3.75 10.26
CA THR A 20 -10.93 -4.82 11.21
C THR A 20 -11.16 -4.43 12.67
N LYS A 21 -11.98 -3.40 12.95
CA LYS A 21 -12.32 -3.02 14.33
C LYS A 21 -13.31 -3.96 14.99
N ASP A 22 -14.22 -4.54 14.21
CA ASP A 22 -15.24 -5.44 14.73
C ASP A 22 -14.64 -6.83 14.96
N PRO A 23 -14.59 -7.32 16.23
CA PRO A 23 -13.95 -8.59 16.54
C PRO A 23 -14.63 -9.76 15.81
N GLY A 24 -13.83 -10.57 15.12
CA GLY A 24 -14.26 -11.86 14.56
C GLY A 24 -14.72 -11.85 13.10
N SER A 25 -14.72 -10.70 12.42
CA SER A 25 -15.12 -10.64 10.99
C SER A 25 -13.94 -10.73 10.02
N PHE A 26 -12.78 -10.15 10.36
CA PHE A 26 -11.62 -10.10 9.47
C PHE A 26 -10.29 -10.14 10.24
N SER A 27 -9.32 -10.90 9.71
CA SER A 27 -7.92 -10.82 10.13
C SER A 27 -7.16 -9.87 9.19
N LEU A 28 -6.31 -9.01 9.75
CA LEU A 28 -5.54 -8.03 8.99
C LEU A 28 -4.06 -8.40 8.94
N THR A 29 -3.55 -8.65 7.74
CA THR A 29 -2.10 -8.68 7.50
C THR A 29 -1.65 -7.36 6.86
N VAL A 30 -0.71 -6.67 7.51
CA VAL A 30 -0.02 -5.49 6.98
C VAL A 30 1.36 -5.92 6.52
N VAL A 31 1.60 -5.80 5.22
CA VAL A 31 2.87 -6.13 4.57
C VAL A 31 3.55 -4.82 4.20
N ARG A 32 4.58 -4.45 4.95
CA ARG A 32 5.44 -3.32 4.62
C ARG A 32 6.48 -3.77 3.62
N LEU A 33 6.52 -3.13 2.46
CA LEU A 33 7.53 -3.36 1.43
C LEU A 33 8.47 -2.15 1.39
N ASP A 34 9.71 -2.34 1.83
CA ASP A 34 10.78 -1.32 1.78
C ASP A 34 11.69 -1.49 0.56
N ALA A 35 12.22 -0.39 0.05
CA ALA A 35 13.15 -0.39 -1.07
C ALA A 35 14.56 -0.63 -0.54
N GLU A 36 15.31 -1.55 -1.11
CA GLU A 36 16.67 -1.90 -0.64
C GLU A 36 17.59 -0.67 -0.60
N ASP A 37 17.45 0.26 -1.54
CA ASP A 37 18.32 1.44 -1.64
C ASP A 37 17.94 2.59 -0.69
N GLY A 38 16.78 2.50 -0.01
CA GLY A 38 16.32 3.44 1.02
C GLY A 38 16.23 4.92 0.61
N LYS A 39 16.42 5.26 -0.66
CA LYS A 39 16.71 6.63 -1.15
C LYS A 39 15.49 7.45 -1.55
N THR A 40 14.29 6.95 -1.28
CA THR A 40 13.15 7.19 -2.19
C THR A 40 12.07 8.02 -1.55
N MET A 41 12.09 8.14 -0.23
CA MET A 41 11.19 9.00 0.53
C MET A 41 11.96 10.03 1.34
N ASN A 42 11.40 11.24 1.38
CA ASN A 42 11.76 12.29 2.32
C ASN A 42 11.80 11.70 3.75
N ASP A 43 12.82 12.03 4.53
CA ASP A 43 12.98 11.57 5.91
C ASP A 43 11.72 11.85 6.76
N TRP A 44 11.01 12.95 6.48
CA TRP A 44 9.77 13.27 7.16
C TRP A 44 8.63 12.28 6.84
N GLU A 45 8.53 11.85 5.57
CA GLU A 45 7.52 10.85 5.17
C GLU A 45 7.81 9.51 5.84
N LYS A 46 9.08 9.11 5.93
CA LYS A 46 9.48 7.89 6.66
C LYS A 46 9.11 7.96 8.15
N VAL A 47 9.29 9.13 8.79
CA VAL A 47 8.88 9.32 10.19
C VAL A 47 7.37 9.13 10.33
N LEU A 48 6.57 9.74 9.44
CA LEU A 48 5.11 9.60 9.47
C LEU A 48 4.67 8.15 9.21
N ASP A 49 5.29 7.47 8.26
CA ASP A 49 5.01 6.06 7.95
C ASP A 49 5.34 5.15 9.13
N ASN A 50 6.51 5.33 9.76
CA ASN A 50 6.89 4.57 10.94
C ASN A 50 5.93 4.81 12.12
N GLU A 51 5.47 6.04 12.32
CA GLU A 51 4.55 6.37 13.41
C GLU A 51 3.19 5.67 13.22
N VAL A 52 2.63 5.65 12.00
CA VAL A 52 1.36 4.96 11.75
C VAL A 52 1.48 3.44 11.82
N LEU A 53 2.63 2.86 11.46
CA LEU A 53 2.85 1.41 11.47
C LEU A 53 3.15 0.87 12.88
N LYS A 54 3.62 1.72 13.80
CA LYS A 54 4.01 1.34 15.16
C LYS A 54 2.92 0.56 15.89
N GLU A 55 1.66 0.95 15.74
CA GLU A 55 0.56 0.26 16.40
C GLU A 55 0.34 -1.16 15.86
N PHE A 56 0.59 -1.40 14.58
CA PHE A 56 0.39 -2.72 13.95
C PHE A 56 1.53 -3.65 14.32
N LYS A 57 2.76 -3.13 14.42
CA LYS A 57 3.90 -3.86 15.00
C LYS A 57 3.58 -4.34 16.42
N GLN A 58 3.06 -3.46 17.27
CA GLN A 58 2.70 -3.80 18.65
C GLN A 58 1.52 -4.78 18.71
N LYS A 59 0.46 -4.55 17.92
CA LYS A 59 -0.72 -5.42 17.87
C LYS A 59 -0.39 -6.79 17.33
N SER A 60 0.54 -6.92 16.39
CA SER A 60 0.93 -8.22 15.84
C SER A 60 1.53 -9.17 16.87
N VAL A 61 2.07 -8.66 17.98
CA VAL A 61 2.57 -9.47 19.09
C VAL A 61 1.47 -9.81 20.09
N ALA A 62 0.46 -8.95 20.23
CA ALA A 62 -0.56 -9.03 21.28
C ALA A 62 -1.93 -9.54 20.81
N ASN A 63 -2.21 -9.56 19.50
CA ASN A 63 -3.51 -9.88 18.92
C ASN A 63 -3.34 -10.84 17.73
N ALA A 64 -3.93 -12.03 17.82
CA ALA A 64 -3.88 -13.05 16.77
C ALA A 64 -4.55 -12.64 15.44
N HIS A 65 -5.38 -11.59 15.43
CA HIS A 65 -6.11 -11.12 14.25
C HIS A 65 -5.35 -10.03 13.48
N VAL A 66 -4.17 -9.62 13.94
CA VAL A 66 -3.33 -8.64 13.24
C VAL A 66 -1.97 -9.27 13.03
N THR A 67 -1.49 -9.30 11.79
CA THR A 67 -0.15 -9.75 11.44
C THR A 67 0.59 -8.60 10.78
N TYR A 68 1.85 -8.39 11.15
CA TYR A 68 2.72 -7.40 10.56
C TYR A 68 3.97 -8.06 10.00
N VAL A 69 4.25 -7.84 8.71
CA VAL A 69 5.37 -8.43 7.97
C VAL A 69 6.16 -7.29 7.32
N GLU A 70 7.50 -7.36 7.39
CA GLU A 70 8.39 -6.46 6.66
C GLU A 70 9.15 -7.24 5.61
N GLU A 71 9.09 -6.75 4.38
CA GLU A 71 9.75 -7.31 3.22
C GLU A 71 10.59 -6.20 2.56
N THR A 72 11.74 -6.58 2.00
CA THR A 72 12.61 -5.64 1.29
C THR A 72 12.76 -6.12 -0.15
N ALA A 73 12.50 -5.23 -1.10
CA ALA A 73 12.68 -5.51 -2.52
C ALA A 73 13.71 -4.55 -3.13
N LYS A 74 14.62 -5.13 -3.91
CA LYS A 74 15.60 -4.39 -4.71
C LYS A 74 14.99 -3.75 -5.95
N ASP A 75 14.05 -4.44 -6.58
CA ASP A 75 13.52 -4.10 -7.89
C ASP A 75 12.07 -4.61 -8.05
N ALA A 76 11.49 -4.25 -9.20
CA ALA A 76 10.19 -4.70 -9.67
C ALA A 76 10.02 -6.23 -9.67
N VAL A 77 11.07 -6.98 -10.05
CA VAL A 77 11.02 -8.44 -10.16
C VAL A 77 10.94 -9.08 -8.78
N GLN A 78 11.73 -8.59 -7.82
CA GLN A 78 11.65 -9.05 -6.43
C GLN A 78 10.31 -8.68 -5.79
N THR A 79 9.83 -7.46 -6.02
CA THR A 79 8.50 -7.01 -5.58
C THR A 79 7.41 -7.97 -6.06
N THR A 80 7.43 -8.31 -7.36
CA THR A 80 6.50 -9.27 -7.96
C THR A 80 6.54 -10.63 -7.26
N ARG A 81 7.74 -11.15 -7.01
CA ARG A 81 7.90 -12.45 -6.35
C ARG A 81 7.35 -12.46 -4.93
N ILE A 82 7.63 -11.42 -4.16
CA ILE A 82 7.14 -11.27 -2.77
C ILE A 82 5.61 -11.19 -2.77
N LEU A 83 5.02 -10.35 -3.62
CA LEU A 83 3.57 -10.22 -3.71
C LEU A 83 2.91 -11.53 -4.15
N ARG A 84 3.52 -12.25 -5.11
CA ARG A 84 3.01 -13.56 -5.54
C ARG A 84 3.03 -14.61 -4.44
N SER A 85 4.03 -14.59 -3.55
CA SER A 85 4.09 -15.56 -2.45
C SER A 85 3.03 -15.36 -1.38
N ILE A 86 2.47 -14.16 -1.24
CA ILE A 86 1.56 -13.81 -0.13
C ILE A 86 0.10 -13.61 -0.58
N MET A 87 -0.14 -13.18 -1.82
CA MET A 87 -1.46 -12.73 -2.28
C MET A 87 -2.56 -13.79 -2.26
N ASN A 88 -2.22 -15.07 -2.47
CA ASN A 88 -3.21 -16.16 -2.57
C ASN A 88 -3.80 -16.57 -1.23
N GLU A 89 -3.33 -15.98 -0.13
CA GLU A 89 -3.85 -16.20 1.21
C GLU A 89 -4.97 -15.23 1.60
N PHE A 90 -5.32 -14.27 0.71
CA PHE A 90 -6.23 -13.17 1.04
C PHE A 90 -7.45 -13.10 0.11
N GLU A 91 -8.60 -12.76 0.68
CA GLU A 91 -9.84 -12.51 -0.07
C GLU A 91 -9.96 -11.04 -0.54
N LEU A 92 -9.28 -10.13 0.18
CA LEU A 92 -9.27 -8.70 -0.08
C LEU A 92 -7.85 -8.14 0.09
N ILE A 93 -7.34 -7.49 -0.94
CA ILE A 93 -6.05 -6.79 -0.91
C ILE A 93 -6.31 -5.29 -1.01
N ILE A 94 -5.91 -4.57 0.04
CA ILE A 94 -5.98 -3.11 0.11
C ILE A 94 -4.60 -2.55 -0.26
N VAL A 95 -4.59 -1.54 -1.14
CA VAL A 95 -3.38 -0.83 -1.59
C VAL A 95 -3.65 0.68 -1.72
N GLY A 96 -2.62 1.51 -1.60
CA GLY A 96 -2.72 2.91 -1.99
C GLY A 96 -2.52 3.11 -3.50
N ARG A 97 -3.21 4.08 -4.11
CA ARG A 97 -3.10 4.37 -5.55
C ARG A 97 -1.72 4.88 -5.94
N ARG A 98 -1.09 5.71 -5.10
CA ARG A 98 0.27 6.24 -5.29
C ARG A 98 0.47 6.96 -6.63
N ASN A 99 -0.55 7.70 -7.10
CA ASN A 99 -0.50 8.34 -8.42
C ASN A 99 0.66 9.34 -8.52
N GLY A 100 1.53 9.16 -9.51
CA GLY A 100 2.70 10.02 -9.75
C GLY A 100 3.85 9.86 -8.75
N MET A 101 3.87 8.78 -7.95
CA MET A 101 5.00 8.42 -7.09
C MET A 101 5.76 7.23 -7.69
N ASP A 102 6.96 7.47 -8.20
CA ASP A 102 7.89 6.42 -8.57
C ASP A 102 8.76 6.04 -7.36
N SER A 103 8.79 4.76 -7.00
CA SER A 103 9.79 4.18 -6.09
C SER A 103 10.60 3.11 -6.84
N PRO A 104 11.82 2.76 -6.41
CA PRO A 104 12.66 1.75 -7.04
C PRO A 104 12.04 0.36 -7.10
N GLN A 105 11.13 0.07 -6.17
CA GLN A 105 10.32 -1.15 -6.18
C GLN A 105 9.29 -1.14 -7.31
N THR A 106 8.87 0.05 -7.75
CA THR A 106 7.85 0.28 -8.78
C THR A 106 8.41 0.80 -10.11
N LEU A 107 9.71 1.16 -10.15
CA LEU A 107 10.40 1.65 -11.35
C LEU A 107 10.33 0.60 -12.46
N GLY A 108 9.89 1.02 -13.65
CA GLY A 108 9.74 0.16 -14.82
C GLY A 108 8.38 -0.52 -14.97
N PHE A 109 7.47 -0.43 -13.98
CA PHE A 109 6.09 -0.88 -14.17
C PHE A 109 5.18 0.19 -14.78
N SER A 110 5.48 1.47 -14.57
CA SER A 110 4.63 2.58 -15.06
C SER A 110 4.53 2.66 -16.58
N GLU A 111 5.55 2.16 -17.30
CA GLU A 111 5.56 2.10 -18.78
C GLU A 111 4.67 0.98 -19.34
N TRP A 112 4.25 0.03 -18.50
CA TRP A 112 3.49 -1.16 -18.89
C TRP A 112 2.12 -1.24 -18.21
N SER A 113 1.66 -0.15 -17.58
CA SER A 113 0.38 -0.12 -16.87
C SER A 113 -0.79 -0.13 -17.85
N GLU A 114 -1.67 -1.11 -17.69
CA GLU A 114 -2.92 -1.24 -18.43
C GLU A 114 -4.04 -0.37 -17.83
N PHE A 115 -4.02 -0.23 -16.50
CA PHE A 115 -5.02 0.44 -15.67
C PHE A 115 -4.37 1.44 -14.70
N PRO A 116 -3.92 2.62 -15.19
CA PRO A 116 -3.22 3.62 -14.37
C PRO A 116 -4.05 4.18 -13.21
N GLU A 117 -5.37 4.02 -13.24
CA GLU A 117 -6.27 4.35 -12.13
C GLU A 117 -6.05 3.48 -10.89
N LEU A 118 -5.51 2.27 -11.05
CA LEU A 118 -5.27 1.34 -9.94
C LEU A 118 -3.93 1.59 -9.24
N GLY A 119 -3.06 2.41 -9.84
CA GLY A 119 -1.69 2.58 -9.36
C GLY A 119 -0.83 1.36 -9.63
N VAL A 120 0.49 1.49 -9.47
CA VAL A 120 1.44 0.44 -9.89
C VAL A 120 1.15 -0.91 -9.25
N ILE A 121 0.89 -0.96 -7.95
CA ILE A 121 0.63 -2.23 -7.25
C ILE A 121 -0.74 -2.79 -7.62
N GLY A 122 -1.77 -1.93 -7.71
CA GLY A 122 -3.12 -2.38 -8.07
C GLY A 122 -3.17 -2.94 -9.49
N ASP A 123 -2.53 -2.26 -10.43
CA ASP A 123 -2.36 -2.67 -11.83
C ASP A 123 -1.62 -4.02 -11.94
N LEU A 124 -0.50 -4.17 -11.22
CA LEU A 124 0.25 -5.41 -11.17
C LEU A 124 -0.59 -6.60 -10.66
N LEU A 125 -1.41 -6.37 -9.64
CA LEU A 125 -2.23 -7.43 -9.02
C LEU A 125 -3.38 -7.89 -9.92
N VAL A 126 -3.90 -7.03 -10.80
CA VAL A 126 -4.98 -7.38 -11.75
C VAL A 126 -4.45 -7.90 -13.09
N SER A 127 -3.14 -7.80 -13.33
CA SER A 127 -2.50 -8.36 -14.51
C SER A 127 -2.76 -9.87 -14.62
N SER A 128 -2.96 -10.36 -15.85
CA SER A 128 -3.18 -11.78 -16.13
C SER A 128 -2.06 -12.69 -15.61
N ASP A 129 -0.86 -12.14 -15.43
CA ASP A 129 0.32 -12.87 -14.98
C ASP A 129 0.34 -13.12 -13.46
N PHE A 130 -0.53 -12.45 -12.70
CA PHE A 130 -0.54 -12.50 -11.24
C PHE A 130 -1.50 -13.55 -10.66
N ASP A 131 -2.48 -14.03 -11.44
CA ASP A 131 -3.48 -15.04 -11.05
C ASP A 131 -4.11 -14.77 -9.66
N CYS A 132 -4.48 -13.51 -9.41
CA CYS A 132 -5.09 -13.08 -8.15
C CYS A 132 -6.60 -13.37 -8.15
N ASN A 133 -7.09 -14.14 -7.18
CA ASN A 133 -8.52 -14.32 -6.96
C ASN A 133 -9.10 -13.34 -5.91
N ALA A 134 -8.26 -12.48 -5.33
CA ALA A 134 -8.67 -11.53 -4.31
C ALA A 134 -9.36 -10.30 -4.94
N SER A 135 -10.28 -9.69 -4.21
CA SER A 135 -10.76 -8.35 -4.55
C SER A 135 -9.65 -7.33 -4.28
N ILE A 136 -9.41 -6.42 -5.22
CA ILE A 136 -8.43 -5.34 -5.06
C ILE A 136 -9.15 -4.04 -4.71
N PHE A 137 -8.82 -3.45 -3.56
CA PHE A 137 -9.36 -2.18 -3.12
C PHE A 137 -8.28 -1.11 -3.08
N VAL A 138 -8.31 -0.25 -4.09
CA VAL A 138 -7.36 0.85 -4.26
C VAL A 138 -7.89 2.09 -3.54
N VAL A 139 -7.07 2.63 -2.64
CA VAL A 139 -7.41 3.83 -1.86
C VAL A 139 -6.53 4.99 -2.31
N GLN A 140 -7.14 6.14 -2.55
CA GLN A 140 -6.43 7.38 -2.81
C GLN A 140 -6.79 8.39 -1.73
N GLN A 141 -5.80 9.11 -1.22
CA GLN A 141 -6.07 10.17 -0.29
C GLN A 141 -6.92 11.27 -0.93
N GLN A 142 -7.97 11.68 -0.21
CA GLN A 142 -8.79 12.81 -0.62
C GLN A 142 -7.90 14.05 -0.81
N GLN A 143 -7.84 14.54 -2.05
CA GLN A 143 -7.21 15.82 -2.34
C GLN A 143 -8.14 16.93 -1.86
N GLN A 144 -7.71 17.71 -0.86
CA GLN A 144 -8.41 18.94 -0.56
C GLN A 144 -8.19 19.91 -1.71
N LEU A 145 -9.27 20.24 -2.44
CA LEU A 145 -9.30 21.38 -3.33
C LEU A 145 -8.96 22.60 -2.48
N LYS A 146 -7.73 23.13 -2.60
CA LYS A 146 -7.44 24.47 -2.11
C LYS A 146 -8.34 25.39 -2.93
N GLY A 147 -9.37 25.96 -2.29
CA GLY A 147 -10.22 26.94 -2.93
C GLY A 147 -9.34 28.03 -3.53
N THR A 148 -9.33 28.13 -4.86
CA THR A 148 -8.79 29.28 -5.57
C THR A 148 -9.65 30.46 -5.17
N ASN A 149 -9.13 31.33 -4.29
CA ASN A 149 -9.70 32.65 -4.01
C ASN A 149 -9.56 33.53 -5.26
N GLY A 150 -10.32 33.22 -6.30
CA GLY A 150 -10.44 33.97 -7.54
C GLY A 150 -11.78 34.71 -7.60
N PHE A 151 -12.05 35.59 -6.65
CA PHE A 151 -13.01 36.67 -6.85
C PHE A 151 -12.22 37.94 -7.17
N LYS A 152 -12.18 38.32 -8.44
CA LYS A 152 -11.84 39.69 -8.87
C LYS A 152 -13.10 40.53 -8.69
N LEU A 153 -13.01 41.58 -7.86
CA LEU A 153 -13.83 42.78 -7.97
C LEU A 153 -13.21 43.70 -9.03
#